data_AF-A0A8F5GVC6-F1
#
_entry.id   AF-A0A8F5GVC6-F1
#
_cell.length_a   1.000
_cell.length_b   1.000
_cell.length_c   1.000
_cell.angle_alpha   90.00
_cell.angle_beta   90.00
_cell.angle_gamma   90.00
#
_symmetry.space_group_name_H-M   'P 1'
#
loop_
_entity.id
_entity.type
_entity.pdbx_description
1 polymer ?
#
loop_
_entity_poly.entity_id
_entity_poly.type
_entity_poly.pdbx_seq_one_letter_code
_entity_poly.pdbx_strand_id
1 'polypeptide(L)'
;MRVGIYLISLGILILVLGEITFPLNTTIHVNNSSMYVIPPWYERAKVSVNSGSFLIVYRNYTYILLVKGSITIKPASILYGLGNASILLEGYKIFYNQSYIAVGIFLIIVGVVVEILKLKRRGDQQFF
;
A
#
# COMPACT_ATOMS: atom_id res chain seq x y z
N MET A 1 -20.29 -6.08 -26.15
CA MET A 1 -19.27 -5.25 -25.44
C MET A 1 -17.89 -5.91 -25.47
N ARG A 2 -16.80 -5.13 -25.54
CA ARG A 2 -15.39 -5.62 -25.48
C ARG A 2 -14.93 -5.77 -24.02
N VAL A 3 -15.60 -6.64 -23.27
CA VAL A 3 -15.41 -6.79 -21.82
C VAL A 3 -13.99 -7.26 -21.48
N GLY A 4 -13.39 -8.13 -22.30
CA GLY A 4 -12.02 -8.61 -22.07
C GLY A 4 -10.98 -7.48 -22.13
N ILE A 5 -11.15 -6.53 -23.06
CA ILE A 5 -10.25 -5.37 -23.17
C ILE A 5 -10.33 -4.50 -21.92
N TYR A 6 -11.53 -4.24 -21.39
CA TYR A 6 -11.67 -3.46 -20.17
C TYR A 6 -11.00 -4.12 -18.96
N LEU A 7 -11.09 -5.44 -18.85
CA LEU A 7 -10.40 -6.20 -17.79
C LEU A 7 -8.87 -6.11 -17.92
N ILE A 8 -8.35 -6.23 -19.15
CA ILE A 8 -6.91 -6.07 -19.42
C ILE A 8 -6.47 -4.65 -19.05
N SER A 9 -7.18 -3.63 -19.51
CA SER A 9 -6.86 -2.23 -19.20
C SER A 9 -6.90 -1.94 -17.71
N LEU A 10 -7.90 -2.48 -16.99
CA LEU A 10 -8.01 -2.32 -15.53
C LEU A 10 -6.85 -3.03 -14.80
N GLY A 11 -6.49 -4.24 -15.23
CA GLY A 11 -5.36 -4.98 -14.66
C GLY A 11 -4.04 -4.23 -14.83
N ILE A 12 -3.77 -3.69 -16.03
CA ILE A 12 -2.59 -2.85 -16.28
C ILE A 12 -2.62 -1.58 -15.41
N LEU A 13 -3.77 -0.91 -15.32
CA LEU A 13 -3.93 0.29 -14.50
C LEU A 13 -3.61 0.00 -13.02
N ILE A 14 -4.10 -1.12 -12.47
CA ILE A 14 -3.81 -1.53 -11.09
C ILE A 14 -2.31 -1.76 -10.88
N LEU A 15 -1.64 -2.43 -11.84
CA LEU A 15 -0.19 -2.66 -11.76
C LEU A 15 0.59 -1.34 -11.76
N VAL A 16 0.25 -0.41 -12.65
CA VAL A 16 0.89 0.91 -12.72
C VAL A 16 0.65 1.71 -11.44
N LEU A 17 -0.61 1.79 -10.98
CA LEU A 17 -0.97 2.52 -9.77
C LEU A 17 -0.35 1.91 -8.50
N GLY A 18 -0.04 0.62 -8.49
CA GLY A 18 0.62 -0.01 -7.35
C GLY A 18 2.13 0.15 -7.28
N GLU A 19 2.77 0.47 -8.41
CA GLU A 19 4.19 0.78 -8.44
C GLU A 19 4.46 2.26 -8.14
N ILE A 20 3.53 3.15 -8.51
CA ILE A 20 3.68 4.59 -8.30
C ILE A 20 3.64 4.93 -6.80
N THR A 21 4.66 5.67 -6.37
CA THR A 21 4.67 6.40 -5.10
C THR A 21 4.35 7.86 -5.36
N PHE A 22 3.26 8.35 -4.77
CA PHE A 22 2.87 9.75 -4.87
C PHE A 22 3.73 10.59 -3.91
N PRO A 23 4.19 11.79 -4.31
CA PRO A 23 4.99 12.69 -3.48
C PRO A 23 4.11 13.45 -2.46
N LEU A 24 3.23 12.73 -1.77
CA LEU A 24 2.35 13.25 -0.74
C LEU A 24 2.97 12.97 0.63
N ASN A 25 3.05 14.03 1.43
CA ASN A 25 3.58 13.97 2.79
C ASN A 25 2.51 14.42 3.77
N THR A 26 2.49 13.81 4.96
CA THR A 26 1.60 14.24 6.05
C THR A 26 2.30 14.10 7.39
N THR A 27 1.96 14.99 8.33
CA THR A 27 2.51 14.96 9.69
C THR A 27 1.38 14.64 10.67
N ILE A 28 1.62 13.67 11.54
CA ILE A 28 0.68 13.24 12.57
C ILE A 28 1.29 13.51 13.93
N HIS A 29 0.51 14.13 14.81
CA HIS A 29 0.91 14.35 16.19
C HIS A 29 0.24 13.30 17.09
N VAL A 30 1.07 12.57 17.83
CA VAL A 30 0.66 11.56 18.80
C VAL A 30 0.95 12.14 20.19
N ASN A 31 -0.11 12.56 20.87
CA ASN A 31 -0.03 13.16 22.21
C ASN A 31 -0.66 12.21 23.21
N ASN A 32 0.10 11.81 24.24
CA ASN A 32 -0.35 10.96 25.35
C ASN A 32 -1.15 9.73 24.89
N SER A 33 -0.72 9.08 23.81
CA SER A 33 -1.36 7.84 23.34
C SER A 33 -0.56 6.62 23.79
N SER A 34 -1.22 5.71 24.50
CA SER A 34 -0.64 4.41 24.91
C SER A 34 -0.23 3.56 23.71
N MET A 35 -0.90 3.72 22.57
CA MET A 35 -0.64 2.98 21.33
C MET A 35 -0.98 3.82 20.10
N TYR A 36 -0.14 3.77 19.07
CA TYR A 36 -0.43 4.33 17.75
C TYR A 36 0.11 3.42 16.65
N VAL A 37 -0.68 3.13 15.62
CA VAL A 37 -0.28 2.30 14.48
C VAL A 37 0.04 3.21 13.30
N ILE A 38 1.27 3.13 12.80
CA ILE A 38 1.65 3.90 11.61
C ILE A 38 0.94 3.34 10.38
N PRO A 39 0.22 4.18 9.60
CA PRO A 39 -0.47 3.75 8.39
C PRO A 39 0.50 3.09 7.40
N PRO A 40 0.14 1.92 6.82
CA PRO A 40 1.04 1.16 5.96
C PRO A 40 1.12 1.69 4.51
N TRP A 41 0.30 2.67 4.15
CA TRP A 41 0.22 3.26 2.80
C TRP A 41 1.27 4.33 2.51
N TYR A 42 2.36 4.39 3.28
CA TYR A 42 3.46 5.31 3.04
C TYR A 42 4.74 4.52 2.78
N GLU A 43 5.77 5.12 2.20
CA GLU A 43 7.06 4.46 2.03
C GLU A 43 7.94 4.60 3.26
N ARG A 44 7.85 5.75 3.92
CA ARG A 44 8.73 6.10 5.05
C ARG A 44 7.92 6.80 6.12
N ALA A 45 8.32 6.55 7.37
CA ALA A 45 7.81 7.26 8.52
C ALA A 45 8.99 7.75 9.37
N LYS A 46 9.12 9.05 9.55
CA LYS A 46 10.08 9.67 10.46
C LYS A 46 9.39 10.01 11.76
N VAL A 47 9.68 9.23 12.79
CA VAL A 47 9.15 9.43 14.14
C VAL A 47 10.10 10.36 14.88
N SER A 48 9.58 11.43 15.48
CA SER A 48 10.32 12.35 16.35
C SER A 48 9.61 12.44 17.70
N VAL A 49 10.27 11.98 18.77
CA VAL A 49 9.78 12.03 20.14
C VAL A 49 10.26 13.33 20.77
N ASN A 50 9.34 14.24 21.05
CA ASN A 50 9.62 15.56 21.62
C ASN A 50 9.68 15.49 23.16
N SER A 51 8.82 14.66 23.76
CA SER A 51 8.81 14.39 25.20
C SER A 51 8.36 12.96 25.48
N GLY A 52 8.81 12.39 26.59
CA GLY A 52 8.50 11.03 27.00
C GLY A 52 9.30 9.96 26.25
N SER A 53 8.76 8.74 26.22
CA SER A 53 9.40 7.58 25.62
C SER A 53 8.39 6.75 24.85
N PHE A 54 8.83 6.27 23.68
CA PHE A 54 8.03 5.39 22.83
C PHE A 54 8.84 4.16 22.46
N LEU A 55 8.27 2.99 22.73
CA LEU A 55 8.68 1.70 22.20
C LEU A 55 8.11 1.57 20.78
N ILE A 56 9.00 1.48 19.80
CA ILE A 56 8.65 1.27 18.39
C ILE A 56 8.79 -0.22 18.09
N VAL A 57 7.68 -0.89 17.81
CA VAL A 57 7.61 -2.32 17.50
C VAL A 57 7.45 -2.50 16.00
N TYR A 58 8.39 -3.21 15.39
CA TYR A 58 8.40 -3.52 13.97
C TYR A 58 7.60 -4.81 13.68
N ARG A 59 7.20 -5.03 12.42
CA ARG A 59 6.45 -6.22 11.99
C ARG A 59 7.13 -7.56 12.29
N ASN A 60 8.46 -7.58 12.38
CA ASN A 60 9.28 -8.74 12.72
C ASN A 60 9.49 -8.90 14.24
N TYR A 61 8.70 -8.20 15.07
CA TYR A 61 8.75 -8.22 16.53
C TYR A 61 10.07 -7.72 17.14
N THR A 62 10.96 -7.14 16.34
CA THR A 62 12.06 -6.34 16.90
C THR A 62 11.49 -5.04 17.44
N TYR A 63 12.17 -4.45 18.42
CA TYR A 63 11.75 -3.18 19.00
C TYR A 63 12.94 -2.26 19.28
N ILE A 64 12.66 -0.97 19.26
CA ILE A 64 13.61 0.06 19.70
C ILE A 64 12.87 0.97 20.67
N LEU A 65 13.49 1.24 21.83
CA LEU A 65 13.03 2.28 22.72
C LEU A 65 13.63 3.61 22.27
N LEU A 66 12.78 4.56 21.87
CA LEU A 66 13.19 5.91 21.52
C LEU A 66 12.81 6.85 22.66
N VAL A 67 13.83 7.36 23.37
CA VAL A 67 13.69 8.40 24.39
C VAL A 67 14.22 9.69 23.79
N LYS A 68 13.36 10.69 23.61
CA LYS A 68 13.69 12.03 23.09
C LYS A 68 14.68 12.02 21.92
N GLY A 69 14.18 11.98 20.70
CA GLY A 69 15.01 11.91 19.50
C GLY A 69 14.20 11.61 18.26
N SER A 70 14.87 11.32 17.13
CA SER A 70 14.18 10.98 15.88
C SER A 70 14.76 9.74 15.22
N ILE A 71 13.90 8.93 14.60
CA ILE A 71 14.27 7.75 13.83
C ILE A 71 13.43 7.65 12.56
N THR A 72 14.02 7.13 11.49
CA THR A 72 13.29 6.80 10.26
C THR A 72 13.05 5.31 10.23
N ILE A 73 11.79 4.93 10.02
CA ILE A 73 11.34 3.54 10.03
C ILE A 73 10.46 3.24 8.83
N LYS A 74 10.33 1.94 8.53
CA LYS A 74 9.31 1.49 7.61
C LYS A 74 7.93 1.61 8.29
N PRO A 75 6.91 2.11 7.57
CA PRO A 75 5.54 2.16 8.07
C PRO A 75 4.98 0.75 8.31
N ALA A 76 3.78 0.67 8.91
CA ALA A 76 3.24 -0.54 9.54
C ALA A 76 3.94 -0.97 10.84
N SER A 77 4.66 -0.06 11.49
CA SER A 77 5.19 -0.24 12.85
C SER A 77 4.22 0.36 13.87
N ILE A 78 4.30 -0.12 15.11
CA ILE A 78 3.44 0.31 16.21
C ILE A 78 4.27 1.09 17.22
N LEU A 79 3.77 2.23 17.68
CA LEU A 79 4.35 3.00 18.78
C LEU A 79 3.56 2.71 20.05
N TYR A 80 4.24 2.32 21.11
CA TYR A 80 3.69 2.20 22.47
C TYR A 80 4.43 3.14 23.39
N GLY A 81 3.74 4.00 24.14
CA GLY A 81 4.45 4.93 25.01
C GLY A 81 3.58 5.99 25.63
N LEU A 82 4.22 6.92 26.34
CA LEU A 82 3.58 8.10 26.89
C LEU A 82 4.46 9.30 26.60
N GLY A 83 3.84 10.42 26.21
CA GLY A 83 4.52 11.65 25.81
C GLY A 83 4.02 12.20 24.48
N ASN A 84 4.83 13.05 23.85
CA ASN A 84 4.49 13.72 22.60
C ASN A 84 5.46 13.28 21.50
N ALA A 85 4.92 12.75 20.42
CA ALA A 85 5.66 12.42 19.21
C ALA A 85 5.02 13.04 17.97
N SER A 86 5.84 13.41 17.00
CA SER A 86 5.40 13.78 15.65
C SER A 86 5.92 12.76 14.65
N ILE A 87 5.05 12.29 13.76
CA ILE A 87 5.36 11.29 12.75
C ILE A 87 5.17 11.95 11.39
N LEU A 88 6.27 12.17 10.66
CA LEU A 88 6.23 12.60 9.26
C LEU A 88 6.15 11.35 8.38
N LEU A 89 5.07 11.22 7.63
CA LEU A 89 4.83 10.17 6.66
C LEU A 89 5.14 10.71 5.27
N GLU A 90 5.94 9.96 4.50
CA GLU A 90 6.42 10.36 3.18
C GLU A 90 6.14 9.27 2.15
N GLY A 91 5.74 9.69 0.95
CA GLY A 91 5.57 8.82 -0.21
C GLY A 91 4.34 7.93 -0.10
N TYR A 92 3.17 8.45 -0.47
CA TYR A 92 1.91 7.71 -0.38
C TYR A 92 1.80 6.64 -1.48
N LYS A 93 1.34 5.44 -1.11
CA LYS A 93 1.01 4.34 -2.01
C LYS A 93 -0.46 3.98 -1.90
N ILE A 94 -1.10 3.77 -3.05
CA ILE A 94 -2.51 3.32 -3.10
C ILE A 94 -2.65 1.92 -2.48
N PHE A 95 -1.70 1.02 -2.77
CA PHE A 95 -1.68 -0.33 -2.22
C PHE A 95 -0.53 -0.47 -1.22
N TYR A 96 -0.86 -0.99 -0.04
CA TYR A 96 0.10 -1.14 1.07
C TYR A 96 0.95 -2.42 0.97
N ASN A 97 0.57 -3.38 0.12
CA ASN A 97 1.27 -4.64 -0.06
C ASN A 97 1.33 -5.04 -1.54
N GLN A 98 2.11 -6.08 -1.87
CA GLN A 98 2.25 -6.58 -3.25
C GLN A 98 1.04 -7.37 -3.76
N SER A 99 -0.07 -7.46 -3.02
CA SER A 99 -1.27 -8.19 -3.45
C SER A 99 -1.89 -7.61 -4.72
N TYR A 100 -1.68 -6.31 -5.00
CA TYR A 100 -2.14 -5.69 -6.24
C TYR A 100 -1.55 -6.36 -7.49
N ILE A 101 -0.36 -6.96 -7.39
CA ILE A 101 0.29 -7.67 -8.51
C ILE A 101 -0.55 -8.88 -8.92
N ALA A 102 -0.94 -9.70 -7.94
CA ALA A 102 -1.76 -10.87 -8.19
C ALA A 102 -3.13 -10.50 -8.77
N VAL A 103 -3.77 -9.45 -8.24
CA VAL A 103 -5.07 -8.95 -8.73
C VAL A 103 -4.93 -8.42 -10.17
N GLY A 104 -3.90 -7.62 -10.46
CA GLY A 104 -3.66 -7.07 -11.78
C GLY A 104 -3.42 -8.15 -12.83
N ILE A 105 -2.55 -9.13 -12.53
CA ILE A 105 -2.28 -10.26 -13.43
C ILE A 105 -3.54 -11.12 -13.65
N PHE A 106 -4.29 -11.41 -12.59
CA PHE A 106 -5.53 -12.18 -12.68
C PHE A 106 -6.53 -11.53 -13.64
N LEU A 107 -6.75 -10.21 -13.51
CA LEU A 107 -7.66 -9.47 -14.40
C LEU A 107 -7.20 -9.51 -15.86
N ILE A 108 -5.89 -9.41 -16.11
CA ILE A 108 -5.34 -9.52 -17.46
C ILE A 108 -5.61 -10.91 -18.04
N ILE A 109 -5.33 -11.98 -17.29
CA ILE A 109 -5.55 -13.36 -17.75
C ILE A 109 -7.04 -13.59 -18.06
N VAL A 110 -7.94 -13.23 -17.14
CA VAL A 110 -9.39 -13.37 -17.37
C VAL A 110 -9.83 -12.55 -18.58
N GLY A 111 -9.33 -11.32 -18.72
CA GLY A 111 -9.64 -10.47 -19.86
C GLY A 111 -9.20 -11.07 -21.21
N VAL A 112 -8.00 -11.65 -21.27
CA VAL A 112 -7.50 -12.36 -22.45
C VAL A 112 -8.37 -13.57 -22.78
N VAL A 113 -8.68 -14.41 -21.79
CA VAL A 113 -9.51 -15.61 -21.99
C VAL A 113 -10.89 -15.25 -22.52
N VAL A 114 -11.53 -14.22 -21.95
CA VAL A 114 -12.85 -13.75 -22.39
C VAL A 114 -12.82 -13.31 -23.86
N GLU A 115 -11.79 -12.58 -24.28
CA GLU A 115 -11.75 -12.07 -25.65
C GLU A 115 -11.39 -13.18 -26.66
N ILE A 116 -10.55 -14.16 -26.29
CA ILE A 116 -10.29 -15.37 -27.10
C ILE A 116 -11.57 -16.19 -27.30
N LEU A 117 -12.30 -16.50 -26.21
CA LEU A 117 -13.54 -17.30 -26.28
C LEU A 117 -14.58 -16.63 -27.18
N LYS A 118 -14.66 -15.30 -27.12
CA LYS A 118 -15.60 -14.53 -27.92
C LYS A 118 -15.20 -14.44 -29.39
N LEU A 119 -13.90 -14.36 -29.70
CA LEU A 119 -13.40 -14.47 -31.07
C LEU A 119 -13.73 -15.85 -31.66
N LYS A 120 -13.48 -16.92 -30.90
CA LYS A 120 -13.82 -18.29 -31.32
C LYS A 120 -15.31 -18.44 -31.62
N ARG A 121 -16.18 -18.00 -30.71
CA ARG A 121 -17.65 -18.06 -30.89
C ARG A 121 -18.14 -17.26 -32.09
N ARG A 122 -17.47 -16.17 -32.47
CA ARG A 122 -17.80 -15.41 -33.69
C ARG A 122 -17.37 -16.12 -34.97
N GLY A 123 -16.22 -16.80 -34.94
CA GLY A 123 -15.78 -17.65 -36.06
C GLY A 123 -16.77 -18.79 -36.31
N ASP A 124 -17.21 -19.47 -35.24
CA ASP A 124 -18.17 -20.58 -35.35
C ASP A 124 -19.54 -20.15 -35.92
N GLN A 125 -19.94 -18.88 -35.73
CA GLN A 125 -21.21 -18.34 -36.26
C GLN A 125 -21.14 -17.90 -37.73
N GLN A 126 -19.95 -17.85 -38.36
CA GLN A 126 -19.80 -17.48 -39.77
C GLN A 126 -19.82 -18.69 -40.73
N PHE A 127 -19.82 -19.91 -40.19
CA PHE A 127 -19.84 -21.16 -40.95
C PHE A 127 -21.22 -21.86 -40.95
N PHE A 128 -22.29 -21.16 -40.54
CA PHE A 128 -23.68 -21.61 -40.61
C PHE A 128 -24.55 -20.61 -41.36
#